data_AF-A0A7V3T407-F1
#
_entry.id   AF-A0A7V3T407-F1
#
_cell.length_a   1.000
_cell.length_b   1.000
_cell.length_c   1.000
_cell.angle_alpha   90.00
_cell.angle_beta   90.00
_cell.angle_gamma   90.00
#
_symmetry.space_group_name_H-M   'P 1'
#
loop_
_entity.id
_entity.type
_entity.pdbx_description
1 polymer ?
#
loop_
_entity_poly.entity_id
_entity_poly.type
_entity_poly.pdbx_seq_one_letter_code
_entity_poly.pdbx_strand_id
1 'polypeptide(L)'
;MKSLWRLIAVVGLGLPVGAAEVSSSAALAEYRAELDRFRAEYGGARPLPQVRFFLFGMGQRPKFIYRDGRLLDARSGAVVRQWPLGTETIVPPDYLVAVQTADGAQVRIVEDETAVWIESAGRREPLPGTRLPVKLPRFNGHRYARVLRVLHQELLVNITPAGPVPNFFVYAKPWYRDGAMMALAFKETGNLDLIREWILGLREPFDRNNGGETEADNLGQVLFLVSLVSDTNHPVVPRVLAELPRFERIGPHGRFIQGRTDFAEHPVYQTKWLKFGLRALGLPDRYRVPAVPDSYGALFWMDYRDQHTPGKDAEDRGNYPYLGWACDHFHRAKKSPISNRDYPLTWERHASQANYAGLRVLDPVYADQKLAAPHTWHAAEVFLYVLEEGRRAAASARGR
;
A
#
# COMPACT_ATOMS: atom_id res chain seq x y z
N MET A 1 -65.16 21.91 32.79
CA MET A 1 -63.85 21.25 33.00
C MET A 1 -63.49 20.54 31.69
N LYS A 2 -62.75 21.18 30.79
CA LYS A 2 -61.29 21.06 30.56
C LYS A 2 -60.80 19.62 30.33
N SER A 3 -60.45 19.30 29.07
CA SER A 3 -59.24 18.56 28.63
C SER A 3 -59.48 18.07 27.18
N LEU A 4 -59.16 18.84 26.14
CA LEU A 4 -57.85 19.13 25.55
C LEU A 4 -57.13 17.90 24.94
N TRP A 5 -57.09 17.94 23.60
CA TRP A 5 -56.32 17.09 22.69
C TRP A 5 -54.81 17.19 22.92
N ARG A 6 -54.07 16.09 22.67
CA ARG A 6 -52.68 16.15 22.19
C ARG A 6 -52.38 15.02 21.20
N LEU A 7 -52.40 15.39 19.92
CA LEU A 7 -51.73 14.71 18.82
C LEU A 7 -50.22 14.95 19.00
N ILE A 8 -49.41 13.91 19.11
CA ILE A 8 -47.94 14.03 19.10
C ILE A 8 -47.51 13.98 17.63
N ALA A 9 -47.16 15.14 17.09
CA ALA A 9 -46.41 15.25 15.85
C ALA A 9 -44.96 14.84 16.12
N VAL A 10 -44.51 13.77 15.45
CA VAL A 10 -43.09 13.40 15.39
C VAL A 10 -42.43 14.35 14.39
N VAL A 11 -41.80 15.40 14.91
CA VAL A 11 -40.93 16.29 14.13
C VAL A 11 -39.62 15.54 13.90
N GLY A 12 -39.39 15.14 12.64
CA GLY A 12 -38.08 14.69 12.19
C GLY A 12 -37.07 15.83 12.27
N LEU A 13 -36.08 15.69 13.13
CA LEU A 13 -34.90 16.55 13.15
C LEU A 13 -34.01 16.19 11.95
N GLY A 14 -34.31 16.81 10.80
CA GLY A 14 -33.35 16.92 9.71
C GLY A 14 -32.19 17.81 10.15
N LEU A 15 -30.98 17.27 10.18
CA LEU A 15 -29.77 18.08 10.34
C LEU A 15 -29.68 19.09 9.18
N PRO A 16 -29.27 20.34 9.44
CA PRO A 16 -29.19 21.36 8.40
C PRO A 16 -28.11 21.04 7.36
N VAL A 17 -28.48 21.26 6.11
CA VAL A 17 -27.76 20.95 4.86
C VAL A 17 -26.37 21.61 4.74
N GLY A 18 -26.03 22.58 5.61
CA GLY A 18 -24.70 23.22 5.65
C GLY A 18 -23.63 22.49 6.49
N ALA A 19 -23.98 21.51 7.33
CA ALA A 19 -23.02 20.88 8.23
C ALA A 19 -22.05 19.90 7.53
N ALA A 20 -22.48 19.26 6.44
CA ALA A 20 -21.70 18.23 5.75
C ALA A 20 -20.53 18.79 4.92
N GLU A 21 -20.73 19.93 4.26
CA GLU A 21 -19.71 20.59 3.42
C GLU A 21 -18.61 21.24 4.26
N VAL A 22 -19.00 21.92 5.34
CA VAL A 22 -18.08 22.50 6.34
C VAL A 22 -17.23 21.40 6.99
N SER A 23 -17.78 20.21 7.22
CA SER A 23 -17.02 19.09 7.79
C SER A 23 -15.95 18.52 6.86
N SER A 24 -16.21 18.45 5.55
CA SER A 24 -15.29 17.80 4.59
C SER A 24 -14.10 18.70 4.26
N SER A 25 -14.35 20.01 4.10
CA SER A 25 -13.30 21.01 3.91
C SER A 25 -12.38 21.16 5.13
N ALA A 26 -12.95 21.13 6.34
CA ALA A 26 -12.17 21.16 7.58
C ALA A 26 -11.29 19.90 7.72
N ALA A 27 -11.85 18.71 7.47
CA ALA A 27 -11.10 17.45 7.51
C ALA A 27 -9.94 17.43 6.49
N LEU A 28 -10.17 17.96 5.28
CA LEU A 28 -9.12 18.11 4.26
C LEU A 28 -8.03 19.10 4.71
N ALA A 29 -8.40 20.22 5.33
CA ALA A 29 -7.44 21.19 5.83
C ALA A 29 -6.56 20.60 6.95
N GLU A 30 -7.15 19.85 7.89
CA GLU A 30 -6.40 19.15 8.94
C GLU A 30 -5.43 18.12 8.35
N TYR A 31 -5.89 17.36 7.35
CA TYR A 31 -5.03 16.40 6.63
C TYR A 31 -3.86 17.10 5.95
N ARG A 32 -4.10 18.18 5.21
CA ARG A 32 -3.03 18.94 4.54
C ARG A 32 -2.01 19.49 5.52
N ALA A 33 -2.46 20.04 6.65
CA ALA A 33 -1.55 20.50 7.71
C ALA A 33 -0.70 19.35 8.28
N GLU A 34 -1.26 18.15 8.44
CA GLU A 34 -0.52 16.95 8.84
C GLU A 34 0.48 16.50 7.77
N LEU A 35 0.07 16.51 6.50
CA LEU A 35 0.88 16.12 5.36
C LEU A 35 2.06 17.08 5.12
N ASP A 36 1.88 18.37 5.35
CA ASP A 36 2.94 19.37 5.25
C ASP A 36 3.98 19.19 6.34
N ARG A 37 3.55 18.91 7.59
CA ARG A 37 4.48 18.52 8.67
C ARG A 37 5.22 17.23 8.34
N PHE A 38 4.55 16.25 7.74
CA PHE A 38 5.18 15.02 7.29
C PHE A 38 6.28 15.30 6.26
N ARG A 39 5.97 16.06 5.20
CA ARG A 39 6.94 16.43 4.16
C ARG A 39 8.11 17.23 4.73
N ALA A 40 7.86 18.14 5.67
CA ALA A 40 8.91 18.93 6.32
C ALA A 40 9.86 18.10 7.19
N GLU A 41 9.37 17.02 7.80
CA GLU A 41 10.19 16.15 8.66
C GLU A 41 10.98 15.10 7.88
N TYR A 42 10.41 14.59 6.78
CA TYR A 42 11.06 13.60 5.92
C TYR A 42 11.71 14.28 4.69
N GLY A 43 11.87 13.56 3.58
CA GLY A 43 12.59 14.03 2.40
C GLY A 43 11.88 15.09 1.54
N GLY A 44 10.90 15.81 2.07
CA GLY A 44 10.11 16.75 1.29
C GLY A 44 9.09 16.07 0.38
N ALA A 45 8.88 16.68 -0.79
CA ALA A 45 7.86 16.26 -1.75
C ALA A 45 8.41 16.14 -3.18
N ARG A 46 7.98 15.10 -3.90
CA ARG A 46 8.21 14.95 -5.34
C ARG A 46 7.00 15.44 -6.14
N PRO A 47 7.19 16.28 -7.17
CA PRO A 47 6.12 16.61 -8.11
C PRO A 47 5.59 15.36 -8.85
N LEU A 48 4.29 15.10 -8.73
CA LEU A 48 3.53 14.19 -9.62
C LEU A 48 2.59 14.99 -10.54
N PRO A 49 2.02 14.41 -11.61
CA PRO A 49 1.05 15.10 -12.47
C PRO A 49 -0.12 15.74 -11.71
N GLN A 50 -0.60 16.89 -12.18
CA GLN A 50 -1.72 17.63 -11.58
C GLN A 50 -3.08 17.04 -11.96
N VAL A 51 -3.27 15.73 -11.77
CA VAL A 51 -4.53 15.06 -12.07
C VAL A 51 -5.27 14.83 -10.77
N ARG A 52 -6.49 15.33 -10.68
CA ARG A 52 -7.31 15.23 -9.48
C ARG A 52 -8.26 14.03 -9.61
N PHE A 53 -8.00 12.99 -8.83
CA PHE A 53 -8.80 11.76 -8.82
C PHE A 53 -8.74 11.10 -7.44
N PHE A 54 -9.62 10.12 -7.22
CA PHE A 54 -9.57 9.26 -6.04
C PHE A 54 -9.91 7.81 -6.43
N LEU A 55 -9.22 6.84 -5.82
CA LEU A 55 -9.48 5.43 -6.07
C LEU A 55 -10.34 4.85 -4.96
N PHE A 56 -11.34 4.07 -5.36
CA PHE A 56 -12.16 3.27 -4.46
C PHE A 56 -12.02 1.79 -4.78
N GLY A 57 -12.38 0.93 -3.82
CA GLY A 57 -12.36 -0.52 -3.98
C GLY A 57 -11.21 -1.18 -3.23
N MET A 58 -11.01 -0.81 -1.98
CA MET A 58 -10.08 -1.44 -1.05
C MET A 58 -10.35 -2.95 -0.90
N GLY A 59 -9.29 -3.75 -0.82
CA GLY A 59 -9.41 -5.21 -0.74
C GLY A 59 -9.78 -5.83 -2.08
N GLN A 60 -10.55 -6.91 -2.06
CA GLN A 60 -10.96 -7.64 -3.28
C GLN A 60 -12.17 -6.99 -4.00
N ARG A 61 -12.59 -5.79 -3.60
CA ARG A 61 -13.73 -5.08 -4.20
C ARG A 61 -13.46 -4.70 -5.67
N PRO A 62 -14.50 -4.52 -6.49
CA PRO A 62 -14.38 -3.82 -7.76
C PRO A 62 -13.70 -2.45 -7.58
N LYS A 63 -12.84 -2.08 -8.54
CA LYS A 63 -12.00 -0.88 -8.47
C LYS A 63 -12.68 0.25 -9.22
N PHE A 64 -12.73 1.44 -8.62
CA PHE A 64 -13.34 2.61 -9.24
C PHE A 64 -12.41 3.81 -9.22
N ILE A 65 -12.57 4.68 -10.21
CA ILE A 65 -11.91 5.97 -10.31
C ILE A 65 -12.99 7.04 -10.19
N TYR A 66 -12.90 7.89 -9.17
CA TYR A 66 -13.60 9.16 -9.17
C TYR A 66 -12.75 10.23 -9.86
N ARG A 67 -13.33 10.96 -10.81
CA ARG A 67 -12.71 12.13 -11.47
C ARG A 67 -13.77 13.02 -12.12
N ASP A 68 -13.69 14.32 -11.87
CA ASP A 68 -14.51 15.37 -12.50
C ASP A 68 -16.01 15.05 -12.50
N GLY A 69 -16.56 14.74 -11.32
CA GLY A 69 -17.98 14.40 -11.17
C GLY A 69 -18.40 13.06 -11.81
N ARG A 70 -17.44 12.21 -12.19
CA ARG A 70 -17.71 10.87 -12.73
C ARG A 70 -17.09 9.80 -11.83
N LEU A 71 -17.84 8.72 -11.65
CA LEU A 71 -17.33 7.47 -11.10
C LEU A 71 -17.21 6.45 -12.23
N LEU A 72 -16.00 5.99 -12.48
CA LEU A 72 -15.65 5.08 -13.57
C LEU A 72 -15.27 3.71 -13.00
N ASP A 73 -15.62 2.64 -13.71
CA ASP A 73 -15.00 1.33 -13.49
C ASP A 73 -13.53 1.40 -13.90
N ALA A 74 -12.60 1.08 -13.00
CA ALA A 74 -11.18 1.32 -13.21
C ALA A 74 -10.54 0.40 -14.27
N ARG A 75 -11.19 -0.71 -14.62
CA ARG A 75 -10.69 -1.67 -15.61
C ARG A 75 -11.14 -1.32 -17.03
N SER A 76 -12.42 -0.99 -17.18
CA SER A 76 -13.04 -0.72 -18.48
C SER A 76 -13.07 0.78 -18.84
N GLY A 77 -12.96 1.66 -17.86
CA GLY A 77 -13.20 3.10 -18.04
C GLY A 77 -14.68 3.46 -18.22
N ALA A 78 -15.59 2.49 -18.11
CA ALA A 78 -17.02 2.72 -18.27
C ALA A 78 -17.55 3.61 -17.14
N VAL A 79 -18.41 4.58 -17.49
CA VAL A 79 -19.06 5.45 -16.52
C VAL A 79 -20.09 4.64 -15.72
N VAL A 80 -19.88 4.51 -14.42
CA VAL A 80 -20.81 3.84 -13.49
C VAL A 80 -21.86 4.82 -12.99
N ARG A 81 -21.42 6.05 -12.67
CA ARG A 81 -22.26 7.18 -12.27
C ARG A 81 -21.63 8.48 -12.75
N GLN A 82 -22.47 9.48 -12.98
CA GLN A 82 -22.05 10.83 -13.32
C GLN A 82 -23.00 11.83 -12.67
N TRP A 83 -22.42 12.91 -12.19
CA TRP A 83 -23.14 14.03 -11.59
C TRP A 83 -22.80 15.32 -12.33
N PRO A 84 -23.77 16.24 -12.50
CA PRO A 84 -23.48 17.57 -13.03
C PRO A 84 -22.67 18.32 -11.96
N LEU A 85 -21.35 18.34 -12.11
CA LEU A 85 -20.44 18.86 -11.08
C LEU A 85 -20.59 20.38 -10.90
N GLY A 86 -20.84 20.81 -9.67
CA GLY A 86 -20.67 22.20 -9.24
C GLY A 86 -19.32 22.36 -8.51
N THR A 87 -19.19 21.72 -7.34
CA THR A 87 -17.95 21.66 -6.57
C THR A 87 -17.68 20.25 -6.05
N GLU A 88 -16.43 19.98 -5.71
CA GLU A 88 -16.04 18.70 -5.10
C GLU A 88 -14.94 18.88 -4.06
N THR A 89 -14.95 18.00 -3.06
CA THR A 89 -13.90 17.87 -2.04
C THR A 89 -13.55 16.40 -1.88
N ILE A 90 -12.27 16.07 -2.09
CA ILE A 90 -11.72 14.73 -1.85
C ILE A 90 -11.03 14.78 -0.49
N VAL A 91 -11.40 13.88 0.42
CA VAL A 91 -10.79 13.75 1.75
C VAL A 91 -10.14 12.36 1.84
N PRO A 92 -8.87 12.21 1.39
CA PRO A 92 -8.22 10.90 1.30
C PRO A 92 -8.23 10.07 2.59
N PRO A 93 -7.90 10.60 3.78
CA PRO A 93 -7.90 9.78 4.99
C PRO A 93 -9.29 9.31 5.40
N ASP A 94 -10.35 10.01 5.00
CA ASP A 94 -11.74 9.66 5.31
C ASP A 94 -12.37 8.77 4.25
N TYR A 95 -11.62 8.45 3.18
CA TYR A 95 -12.10 7.65 2.04
C TYR A 95 -13.39 8.22 1.46
N LEU A 96 -13.44 9.55 1.34
CA LEU A 96 -14.62 10.32 1.01
C LEU A 96 -14.37 11.23 -0.20
N VAL A 97 -15.34 11.25 -1.10
CA VAL A 97 -15.53 12.31 -2.09
C VAL A 97 -16.89 12.95 -1.84
N ALA A 98 -16.91 14.24 -1.48
CA ALA A 98 -18.13 15.03 -1.39
C ALA A 98 -18.30 15.85 -2.68
N VAL A 99 -19.47 15.77 -3.29
CA VAL A 99 -19.82 16.44 -4.54
C VAL A 99 -21.05 17.31 -4.28
N GLN A 100 -20.93 18.59 -4.58
CA GLN A 100 -22.07 19.47 -4.75
C GLN A 100 -22.36 19.56 -6.24
N THR A 101 -23.58 19.22 -6.63
CA THR A 101 -23.99 19.28 -8.03
C THR A 101 -24.35 20.72 -8.43
N ALA A 102 -24.42 20.99 -9.74
CA ALA A 102 -24.71 22.31 -10.29
C ALA A 102 -26.11 22.85 -9.88
N ASP A 103 -27.05 21.95 -9.58
CA ASP A 103 -28.38 22.26 -9.03
C ASP A 103 -28.39 22.33 -7.48
N GLY A 104 -27.24 22.24 -6.83
CA GLY A 104 -27.07 22.38 -5.38
C GLY A 104 -27.33 21.11 -4.57
N ALA A 105 -27.63 19.98 -5.21
CA ALA A 105 -27.76 18.70 -4.51
C ALA A 105 -26.40 18.23 -3.97
N GLN A 106 -26.44 17.46 -2.89
CA GLN A 106 -25.26 16.96 -2.20
C GLN A 106 -25.16 15.45 -2.37
N VAL A 107 -24.02 14.97 -2.86
CA VAL A 107 -23.71 13.57 -3.04
C VAL A 107 -22.40 13.26 -2.33
N ARG A 108 -22.33 12.14 -1.61
CA ARG A 108 -21.07 11.65 -1.01
C ARG A 108 -20.79 10.26 -1.52
N ILE A 109 -19.56 10.00 -1.90
CA ILE A 109 -19.03 8.67 -2.19
C ILE A 109 -18.10 8.32 -1.04
N VAL A 110 -18.45 7.30 -0.27
CA VAL A 110 -17.73 6.92 0.95
C VAL A 110 -17.35 5.46 0.89
N GLU A 111 -16.11 5.13 1.21
CA GLU A 111 -15.70 3.74 1.39
C GLU A 111 -15.41 3.43 2.87
N ASP A 112 -16.08 2.42 3.40
CA ASP A 112 -15.88 1.96 4.78
C ASP A 112 -15.46 0.49 4.83
N GLU A 113 -15.40 -0.06 6.04
CA GLU A 113 -15.00 -1.46 6.29
C GLU A 113 -15.90 -2.47 5.58
N THR A 114 -17.08 -2.08 5.09
CA THR A 114 -18.09 -3.00 4.57
C THR A 114 -18.35 -2.85 3.07
N ALA A 115 -18.32 -1.64 2.51
CA ALA A 115 -18.56 -1.41 1.08
C ALA A 115 -18.09 -0.01 0.61
N VAL A 116 -18.25 0.22 -0.70
CA VAL A 116 -18.26 1.58 -1.29
C VAL A 116 -19.71 2.01 -1.40
N TRP A 117 -20.03 3.19 -0.87
CA TRP A 117 -21.37 3.73 -0.73
C TRP A 117 -21.54 5.01 -1.53
N ILE A 118 -22.74 5.20 -2.08
CA ILE A 118 -23.21 6.49 -2.56
C ILE A 118 -24.31 6.96 -1.61
N GLU A 119 -24.12 8.15 -1.04
CA GLU A 119 -25.05 8.81 -0.15
C GLU A 119 -25.64 10.04 -0.87
N SER A 120 -26.95 10.08 -1.05
CA SER A 120 -27.66 11.20 -1.68
C SER A 120 -29.12 11.24 -1.23
N ALA A 121 -29.67 12.43 -1.03
CA ALA A 121 -31.08 12.65 -0.65
C ALA A 121 -31.53 11.78 0.56
N GLY A 122 -30.67 11.61 1.56
CA GLY A 122 -30.96 10.80 2.76
C GLY A 122 -30.92 9.29 2.55
N ARG A 123 -30.56 8.81 1.35
CA ARG A 123 -30.38 7.39 1.03
C ARG A 123 -28.90 7.04 0.98
N ARG A 124 -28.56 5.82 1.40
CA ARG A 124 -27.22 5.23 1.33
C ARG A 124 -27.28 3.91 0.60
N GLU A 125 -26.64 3.82 -0.56
CA GLU A 125 -26.71 2.67 -1.45
C GLU A 125 -25.31 2.13 -1.74
N PRO A 126 -25.07 0.81 -1.61
CA PRO A 126 -23.78 0.23 -1.92
C PRO A 126 -23.58 0.15 -3.44
N LEU A 127 -22.36 0.34 -3.91
CA LEU A 127 -22.02 -0.03 -5.26
C LEU A 127 -22.07 -1.57 -5.42
N PRO A 128 -22.61 -2.10 -6.54
CA PRO A 128 -22.67 -3.53 -6.79
C PRO A 128 -21.32 -4.22 -6.64
N GLY A 129 -21.30 -5.39 -5.99
CA GLY A 129 -20.09 -6.19 -5.80
C GLY A 129 -19.10 -5.67 -4.75
N THR A 130 -19.37 -4.55 -4.08
CA THR A 130 -18.42 -3.95 -3.12
C THR A 130 -18.59 -4.42 -1.68
N ARG A 131 -19.60 -5.24 -1.38
CA ARG A 131 -19.86 -5.78 -0.02
C ARG A 131 -18.85 -6.87 0.36
N LEU A 132 -17.61 -6.48 0.56
CA LEU A 132 -16.49 -7.33 0.98
C LEU A 132 -15.75 -6.63 2.13
N PRO A 133 -15.59 -7.28 3.28
CA PRO A 133 -15.05 -6.63 4.46
C PRO A 133 -13.55 -6.32 4.33
N VAL A 134 -13.13 -5.20 4.89
CA VAL A 134 -11.73 -4.80 5.13
C VAL A 134 -11.63 -4.18 6.52
N LYS A 135 -10.45 -4.16 7.14
CA LYS A 135 -10.25 -3.45 8.42
C LYS A 135 -9.59 -2.09 8.16
N LEU A 136 -10.13 -1.02 8.72
CA LEU A 136 -9.68 0.36 8.49
C LEU A 136 -9.28 1.03 9.82
N PRO A 137 -8.12 0.68 10.39
CA PRO A 137 -7.66 1.28 11.63
C PRO A 137 -7.52 2.81 11.52
N ARG A 138 -7.93 3.52 12.57
CA ARG A 138 -7.84 4.98 12.64
C ARG A 138 -6.47 5.50 13.09
N PHE A 139 -5.60 4.62 13.56
CA PHE A 139 -4.28 4.95 14.14
C PHE A 139 -4.32 6.03 15.23
N ASN A 140 -5.34 5.96 16.10
CA ASN A 140 -5.56 6.92 17.19
C ASN A 140 -4.28 7.12 18.03
N GLY A 141 -3.93 8.38 18.29
CA GLY A 141 -2.73 8.75 19.05
C GLY A 141 -1.44 8.80 18.24
N HIS A 142 -1.43 8.37 16.98
CA HIS A 142 -0.29 8.56 16.10
C HIS A 142 -0.26 9.98 15.53
N ARG A 143 0.90 10.66 15.56
CA ARG A 143 1.05 12.05 15.08
C ARG A 143 0.77 12.24 13.58
N TYR A 144 0.88 11.14 12.82
CA TYR A 144 0.62 11.07 11.37
C TYR A 144 -0.51 10.07 11.04
N ALA A 145 -1.56 10.03 11.87
CA ALA A 145 -2.65 9.08 11.72
C ALA A 145 -3.35 9.19 10.34
N ARG A 146 -3.57 10.39 9.82
CA ARG A 146 -4.23 10.59 8.51
C ARG A 146 -3.32 10.16 7.37
N VAL A 147 -2.02 10.46 7.44
CA VAL A 147 -1.05 9.98 6.43
C VAL A 147 -1.01 8.44 6.40
N LEU A 148 -0.96 7.79 7.57
CA LEU A 148 -1.01 6.31 7.67
C LEU A 148 -2.30 5.74 7.06
N ARG A 149 -3.44 6.40 7.22
CA ARG A 149 -4.72 5.98 6.60
C ARG A 149 -4.67 6.02 5.08
N VAL A 150 -4.02 7.02 4.50
CA VAL A 150 -3.88 7.14 3.04
C VAL A 150 -2.92 6.09 2.50
N LEU A 151 -1.74 5.91 3.11
CA LEU A 151 -0.78 4.87 2.74
C LEU A 151 -1.41 3.47 2.83
N HIS A 152 -2.20 3.23 3.87
CA HIS A 152 -2.91 1.96 4.03
C HIS A 152 -3.96 1.73 2.93
N GLN A 153 -4.68 2.77 2.51
CA GLN A 153 -5.60 2.68 1.37
C GLN A 153 -4.87 2.35 0.07
N GLU A 154 -3.68 2.92 -0.15
CA GLU A 154 -2.86 2.66 -1.33
C GLU A 154 -2.38 1.20 -1.40
N LEU A 155 -2.18 0.55 -0.25
CA LEU A 155 -1.95 -0.89 -0.18
C LEU A 155 -3.24 -1.67 -0.53
N LEU A 156 -4.35 -1.34 0.13
CA LEU A 156 -5.60 -2.08 -0.01
C LEU A 156 -6.19 -2.01 -1.43
N VAL A 157 -6.10 -0.86 -2.10
CA VAL A 157 -6.67 -0.67 -3.44
C VAL A 157 -5.90 -1.43 -4.54
N ASN A 158 -4.71 -1.94 -4.21
CA ASN A 158 -3.91 -2.75 -5.12
C ASN A 158 -4.02 -4.26 -4.87
N ILE A 159 -5.02 -4.69 -4.10
CA ILE A 159 -5.41 -6.10 -4.05
C ILE A 159 -6.35 -6.40 -5.21
N THR A 160 -5.95 -7.36 -6.05
CA THR A 160 -6.75 -7.85 -7.18
C THR A 160 -7.21 -9.28 -6.91
N PRO A 161 -8.15 -9.85 -7.70
CA PRO A 161 -8.47 -11.27 -7.61
C PRO A 161 -7.26 -12.20 -7.82
N ALA A 162 -6.23 -11.75 -8.52
CA ALA A 162 -4.99 -12.51 -8.71
C ALA A 162 -4.05 -12.45 -7.49
N GLY A 163 -4.27 -11.49 -6.57
CA GLY A 163 -3.42 -11.22 -5.41
C GLY A 163 -2.95 -9.76 -5.33
N PRO A 164 -2.03 -9.45 -4.39
CA PRO A 164 -1.44 -8.13 -4.22
C PRO A 164 -0.50 -7.78 -5.37
N VAL A 165 -0.71 -6.66 -6.06
CA VAL A 165 0.14 -6.20 -7.17
C VAL A 165 0.83 -4.87 -6.85
N PRO A 166 1.96 -4.52 -7.51
CA PRO A 166 2.63 -3.24 -7.28
C PRO A 166 1.74 -2.03 -7.58
N ASN A 167 1.01 -2.11 -8.71
CA ASN A 167 -0.03 -1.18 -9.11
C ASN A 167 -1.00 -1.88 -10.09
N PHE A 168 -2.30 -1.90 -9.79
CA PHE A 168 -3.27 -2.69 -10.57
C PHE A 168 -3.53 -2.20 -12.00
N PHE A 169 -3.13 -0.97 -12.35
CA PHE A 169 -3.25 -0.47 -13.72
C PHE A 169 -2.17 -1.02 -14.64
N VAL A 170 -0.96 -1.26 -14.13
CA VAL A 170 0.21 -1.54 -14.97
C VAL A 170 0.83 -2.92 -14.74
N TYR A 171 0.44 -3.63 -13.67
CA TYR A 171 0.89 -4.98 -13.36
C TYR A 171 -0.27 -5.97 -13.33
N ALA A 172 -0.15 -7.03 -14.12
CA ALA A 172 -1.17 -8.07 -14.26
C ALA A 172 -1.09 -9.18 -13.20
N LYS A 173 0.08 -9.39 -12.59
CA LYS A 173 0.32 -10.48 -11.62
C LYS A 173 1.10 -9.99 -10.39
N PRO A 174 0.88 -10.63 -9.22
CA PRO A 174 1.60 -10.33 -7.99
C PRO A 174 3.11 -10.53 -8.11
N TRP A 175 3.87 -9.65 -7.46
CA TRP A 175 5.31 -9.80 -7.21
C TRP A 175 5.50 -10.28 -5.78
N TYR A 176 6.35 -11.28 -5.56
CA TYR A 176 6.57 -11.82 -4.21
C TYR A 176 7.19 -10.80 -3.27
N ARG A 177 8.06 -9.92 -3.79
CA ARG A 177 8.66 -8.82 -3.05
C ARG A 177 7.62 -7.81 -2.56
N ASP A 178 6.82 -7.24 -3.46
CA ASP A 178 5.72 -6.34 -3.11
C ASP A 178 4.69 -7.02 -2.21
N GLY A 179 4.32 -8.26 -2.52
CA GLY A 179 3.39 -9.06 -1.73
C GLY A 179 3.88 -9.31 -0.30
N ALA A 180 5.18 -9.59 -0.10
CA ALA A 180 5.78 -9.74 1.22
C ALA A 180 5.75 -8.42 2.01
N MET A 181 6.05 -7.30 1.35
CA MET A 181 5.98 -5.97 1.98
C MET A 181 4.55 -5.57 2.35
N MET A 182 3.59 -5.83 1.48
CA MET A 182 2.17 -5.67 1.78
C MET A 182 1.73 -6.57 2.93
N ALA A 183 2.19 -7.82 2.98
CA ALA A 183 1.84 -8.77 4.05
C ALA A 183 2.34 -8.30 5.43
N LEU A 184 3.52 -7.69 5.51
CA LEU A 184 4.01 -7.05 6.74
C LEU A 184 3.06 -5.94 7.20
N ALA A 185 2.66 -5.03 6.30
CA ALA A 185 1.72 -3.97 6.63
C ALA A 185 0.32 -4.51 7.01
N PHE A 186 -0.17 -5.53 6.30
CA PHE A 186 -1.47 -6.14 6.59
C PHE A 186 -1.49 -6.93 7.89
N LYS A 187 -0.36 -7.50 8.32
CA LYS A 187 -0.23 -8.06 9.66
C LYS A 187 -0.45 -7.00 10.73
N GLU A 188 0.13 -5.80 10.54
CA GLU A 188 -0.01 -4.68 11.47
C GLU A 188 -1.42 -4.07 11.50
N THR A 189 -2.18 -4.18 10.41
CA THR A 189 -3.55 -3.62 10.31
C THR A 189 -4.64 -4.67 10.46
N GLY A 190 -4.28 -5.95 10.62
CA GLY A 190 -5.22 -7.06 10.72
C GLY A 190 -5.89 -7.46 9.40
N ASN A 191 -5.31 -7.10 8.25
CA ASN A 191 -5.84 -7.34 6.91
C ASN A 191 -5.20 -8.54 6.18
N LEU A 192 -4.42 -9.37 6.88
CA LEU A 192 -3.71 -10.50 6.25
C LEU A 192 -4.65 -11.47 5.52
N ASP A 193 -5.87 -11.66 6.04
CA ASP A 193 -6.89 -12.52 5.45
C ASP A 193 -7.24 -12.15 4.00
N LEU A 194 -7.08 -10.88 3.61
CA LEU A 194 -7.38 -10.41 2.25
C LEU A 194 -6.48 -11.03 1.17
N ILE A 195 -5.28 -11.47 1.55
CA ILE A 195 -4.30 -12.09 0.65
C ILE A 195 -4.01 -13.56 1.01
N ARG A 196 -4.71 -14.11 2.00
CA ARG A 196 -4.50 -15.47 2.51
C ARG A 196 -4.62 -16.52 1.43
N GLU A 197 -5.71 -16.48 0.66
CA GLU A 197 -5.96 -17.47 -0.39
C GLU A 197 -4.94 -17.39 -1.53
N TRP A 198 -4.42 -16.20 -1.84
CA TRP A 198 -3.31 -16.05 -2.78
C TRP A 198 -2.04 -16.75 -2.27
N ILE A 199 -1.70 -16.55 -0.99
CA ILE A 199 -0.52 -17.20 -0.38
C ILE A 199 -0.68 -18.73 -0.36
N LEU A 200 -1.85 -19.23 0.05
CA LEU A 200 -2.14 -20.68 0.03
C LEU A 200 -2.19 -21.27 -1.40
N GLY A 201 -2.38 -20.41 -2.40
CA GLY A 201 -2.34 -20.76 -3.82
C GLY A 201 -0.93 -20.84 -4.41
N LEU A 202 0.12 -20.43 -3.70
CA LEU A 202 1.49 -20.42 -4.24
C LEU A 202 1.97 -21.85 -4.55
N ARG A 203 2.50 -22.07 -5.76
CA ARG A 203 3.04 -23.37 -6.20
C ARG A 203 4.45 -23.28 -6.77
N GLU A 204 4.92 -22.07 -7.06
CA GLU A 204 6.20 -21.82 -7.69
C GLU A 204 7.14 -21.07 -6.74
N PRO A 205 8.45 -21.42 -6.69
CA PRO A 205 9.43 -20.67 -5.89
C PRO A 205 9.71 -19.26 -6.41
N PHE A 206 9.36 -18.95 -7.66
CA PHE A 206 9.66 -17.69 -8.34
C PHE A 206 8.43 -17.16 -9.05
N ASP A 207 8.17 -15.85 -8.95
CA ASP A 207 7.07 -15.20 -9.66
C ASP A 207 7.39 -14.97 -11.16
N ARG A 208 8.69 -14.94 -11.50
CA ARG A 208 9.22 -14.72 -12.85
C ARG A 208 8.65 -13.45 -13.49
N ASN A 209 8.47 -12.40 -12.70
CA ASN A 209 7.92 -11.15 -13.19
C ASN A 209 8.97 -10.28 -13.87
N ASN A 210 10.22 -10.35 -13.43
CA ASN A 210 11.31 -9.56 -13.98
C ASN A 210 11.92 -10.22 -15.23
N GLY A 211 11.24 -10.14 -16.38
CA GLY A 211 11.74 -10.73 -17.64
C GLY A 211 11.89 -12.25 -17.63
N GLY A 212 11.18 -12.96 -16.75
CA GLY A 212 11.27 -14.42 -16.61
C GLY A 212 12.36 -14.91 -15.64
N GLU A 213 13.10 -14.00 -15.00
CA GLU A 213 14.19 -14.34 -14.08
C GLU A 213 13.71 -15.15 -12.87
N THR A 214 14.54 -16.08 -12.41
CA THR A 214 14.35 -16.75 -11.12
C THR A 214 15.15 -16.00 -10.06
N GLU A 215 14.58 -14.89 -9.58
CA GLU A 215 15.27 -14.00 -8.65
C GLU A 215 15.49 -14.67 -7.29
N ALA A 216 16.72 -14.66 -6.78
CA ALA A 216 17.09 -15.51 -5.64
C ALA A 216 16.47 -15.06 -4.30
N ASP A 217 16.08 -13.79 -4.19
CA ASP A 217 15.37 -13.23 -3.03
C ASP A 217 13.93 -13.77 -2.90
N ASN A 218 13.31 -14.20 -4.01
CA ASN A 218 11.98 -14.83 -3.98
C ASN A 218 11.93 -16.05 -3.05
N LEU A 219 13.01 -16.83 -2.95
CA LEU A 219 13.05 -18.04 -2.13
C LEU A 219 12.75 -17.72 -0.66
N GLY A 220 13.35 -16.65 -0.13
CA GLY A 220 13.08 -16.19 1.23
C GLY A 220 11.72 -15.53 1.39
N GLN A 221 11.30 -14.72 0.41
CA GLN A 221 10.01 -14.02 0.41
C GLN A 221 8.84 -15.02 0.41
N VAL A 222 8.89 -16.08 -0.40
CA VAL A 222 7.85 -17.11 -0.45
C VAL A 222 7.74 -17.87 0.87
N LEU A 223 8.87 -18.29 1.45
CA LEU A 223 8.86 -18.96 2.76
C LEU A 223 8.27 -18.06 3.85
N PHE A 224 8.66 -16.78 3.85
CA PHE A 224 8.08 -15.79 4.75
C PHE A 224 6.56 -15.65 4.53
N LEU A 225 6.10 -15.49 3.29
CA LEU A 225 4.67 -15.40 2.99
C LEU A 225 3.90 -16.61 3.52
N VAL A 226 4.37 -17.83 3.21
CA VAL A 226 3.76 -19.08 3.69
C VAL A 226 3.67 -19.11 5.21
N SER A 227 4.72 -18.67 5.92
CA SER A 227 4.75 -18.65 7.40
C SER A 227 3.62 -17.83 8.03
N LEU A 228 3.01 -16.91 7.29
CA LEU A 228 1.95 -16.05 7.79
C LEU A 228 0.59 -16.75 7.84
N VAL A 229 0.39 -17.81 7.06
CA VAL A 229 -0.94 -18.43 6.87
C VAL A 229 -0.96 -19.96 6.86
N SER A 230 0.22 -20.59 6.86
CA SER A 230 0.40 -22.03 6.76
C SER A 230 1.72 -22.45 7.45
N ASP A 231 2.19 -23.66 7.18
CA ASP A 231 3.36 -24.26 7.80
C ASP A 231 4.27 -24.93 6.75
N THR A 232 5.21 -25.75 7.23
CA THR A 232 6.19 -26.45 6.40
C THR A 232 5.59 -27.49 5.45
N ASN A 233 4.32 -27.89 5.63
CA ASN A 233 3.62 -28.82 4.74
C ASN A 233 3.06 -28.15 3.48
N HIS A 234 3.12 -26.83 3.37
CA HIS A 234 2.63 -26.12 2.19
C HIS A 234 3.40 -26.56 0.92
N PRO A 235 2.72 -26.86 -0.21
CA PRO A 235 3.36 -27.51 -1.38
C PRO A 235 4.54 -26.75 -2.01
N VAL A 236 4.61 -25.42 -1.84
CA VAL A 236 5.72 -24.61 -2.36
C VAL A 236 7.00 -24.76 -1.53
N VAL A 237 6.90 -25.10 -0.24
CA VAL A 237 8.05 -25.19 0.68
C VAL A 237 9.08 -26.20 0.18
N PRO A 238 8.75 -27.48 -0.09
CA PRO A 238 9.74 -28.43 -0.60
C PRO A 238 10.32 -28.01 -1.95
N ARG A 239 9.56 -27.30 -2.80
CA ARG A 239 10.05 -26.78 -4.08
C ARG A 239 11.07 -25.65 -3.89
N VAL A 240 10.83 -24.74 -2.96
CA VAL A 240 11.80 -23.70 -2.59
C VAL A 240 13.08 -24.35 -2.06
N LEU A 241 12.96 -25.31 -1.14
CA LEU A 241 14.12 -25.99 -0.55
C LEU A 241 14.94 -26.75 -1.62
N ALA A 242 14.29 -27.34 -2.62
CA ALA A 242 14.95 -28.02 -3.73
C ALA A 242 15.72 -27.07 -4.66
N GLU A 243 15.35 -25.79 -4.71
CA GLU A 243 16.05 -24.77 -5.52
C GLU A 243 17.29 -24.19 -4.83
N LEU A 244 17.38 -24.28 -3.49
CA LEU A 244 18.49 -23.68 -2.73
C LEU A 244 19.89 -24.12 -3.23
N PRO A 245 20.15 -25.42 -3.51
CA PRO A 245 21.46 -25.85 -3.99
C PRO A 245 21.93 -25.14 -5.27
N ARG A 246 21.02 -24.66 -6.13
CA ARG A 246 21.37 -23.94 -7.37
C ARG A 246 22.05 -22.60 -7.09
N PHE A 247 21.65 -21.93 -6.02
CA PHE A 247 22.17 -20.61 -5.64
C PHE A 247 23.24 -20.68 -4.56
N GLU A 248 23.45 -21.85 -3.96
CA GLU A 248 24.42 -22.01 -2.89
C GLU A 248 25.85 -21.70 -3.32
N ARG A 249 26.55 -20.95 -2.46
CA ARG A 249 27.98 -20.72 -2.53
C ARG A 249 28.59 -21.05 -1.19
N ILE A 250 29.77 -21.67 -1.23
CA ILE A 250 30.60 -21.95 -0.06
C ILE A 250 31.92 -21.24 -0.29
N GLY A 251 32.27 -20.34 0.61
CA GLY A 251 33.48 -19.55 0.50
C GLY A 251 34.00 -19.10 1.87
N PRO A 252 34.91 -18.10 1.91
CA PRO A 252 35.51 -17.63 3.16
C PRO A 252 34.49 -17.07 4.16
N HIS A 253 33.33 -16.62 3.69
CA HIS A 253 32.24 -16.12 4.53
C HIS A 253 31.28 -17.23 5.02
N GLY A 254 31.56 -18.49 4.71
CA GLY A 254 30.68 -19.63 4.98
C GLY A 254 29.73 -19.95 3.82
N ARG A 255 28.61 -20.59 4.13
CA ARG A 255 27.57 -20.95 3.16
C ARG A 255 26.54 -19.82 3.03
N PHE A 256 26.26 -19.36 1.82
CA PHE A 256 25.27 -18.32 1.52
C PHE A 256 24.59 -18.61 0.17
N ILE A 257 23.59 -17.81 -0.23
CA ILE A 257 23.01 -17.89 -1.57
C ILE A 257 23.41 -16.67 -2.41
N GLN A 258 23.67 -16.91 -3.69
CA GLN A 258 24.01 -15.89 -4.68
C GLN A 258 23.34 -16.22 -6.01
N GLY A 259 22.46 -15.33 -6.44
CA GLY A 259 21.86 -15.31 -7.76
C GLY A 259 21.59 -13.87 -8.18
N ARG A 260 20.70 -13.66 -9.14
CA ARG A 260 20.30 -12.31 -9.56
C ARG A 260 19.03 -11.86 -8.83
N THR A 261 18.96 -10.56 -8.59
CA THR A 261 17.77 -9.78 -8.20
C THR A 261 17.91 -8.45 -8.94
N ASP A 262 16.89 -8.02 -9.68
CA ASP A 262 16.95 -6.84 -10.56
C ASP A 262 18.15 -6.87 -11.52
N PHE A 263 18.40 -8.04 -12.09
CA PHE A 263 19.49 -8.36 -13.03
C PHE A 263 20.92 -8.24 -12.48
N ALA A 264 21.10 -8.00 -11.17
CA ALA A 264 22.41 -7.94 -10.51
C ALA A 264 22.51 -8.91 -9.33
N GLU A 265 23.74 -9.26 -8.93
CA GLU A 265 23.97 -10.13 -7.77
C GLU A 265 23.89 -9.35 -6.47
N HIS A 266 23.09 -9.86 -5.51
CA HIS A 266 22.86 -9.23 -4.21
C HIS A 266 22.91 -10.28 -3.09
N PRO A 267 24.08 -10.91 -2.84
CA PRO A 267 24.17 -12.07 -1.96
C PRO A 267 23.87 -11.77 -0.49
N VAL A 268 24.06 -10.52 -0.02
CA VAL A 268 23.68 -10.11 1.33
C VAL A 268 22.17 -10.02 1.43
N TYR A 269 21.53 -9.29 0.51
CA TYR A 269 20.08 -9.11 0.49
C TYR A 269 19.34 -10.44 0.35
N GLN A 270 19.74 -11.26 -0.62
CA GLN A 270 19.14 -12.57 -0.92
C GLN A 270 19.28 -13.51 0.29
N THR A 271 20.48 -13.57 0.89
CA THR A 271 20.70 -14.42 2.07
C THR A 271 19.91 -13.94 3.29
N LYS A 272 19.78 -12.63 3.51
CA LYS A 272 18.93 -12.09 4.61
C LYS A 272 17.47 -12.50 4.44
N TRP A 273 16.90 -12.35 3.24
CA TRP A 273 15.55 -12.83 2.94
C TRP A 273 15.39 -14.32 3.18
N LEU A 274 16.32 -15.15 2.68
CA LEU A 274 16.27 -16.60 2.88
C LEU A 274 16.27 -16.97 4.37
N LYS A 275 17.22 -16.43 5.14
CA LYS A 275 17.32 -16.67 6.57
C LYS A 275 16.05 -16.24 7.31
N PHE A 276 15.47 -15.12 6.91
CA PHE A 276 14.23 -14.62 7.49
C PHE A 276 13.06 -15.57 7.22
N GLY A 277 12.88 -16.02 5.98
CA GLY A 277 11.83 -16.97 5.60
C GLY A 277 11.99 -18.34 6.25
N LEU A 278 13.22 -18.90 6.27
CA LEU A 278 13.52 -20.18 6.94
C LEU A 278 13.16 -20.12 8.42
N ARG A 279 13.62 -19.08 9.12
CA ARG A 279 13.36 -18.90 10.55
C ARG A 279 11.88 -18.72 10.83
N ALA A 280 11.14 -17.98 9.98
CA ALA A 280 9.71 -17.77 10.17
C ALA A 280 8.90 -19.07 10.10
N LEU A 281 9.37 -20.07 9.34
CA LEU A 281 8.78 -21.41 9.26
C LEU A 281 9.39 -22.43 10.24
N GLY A 282 10.35 -22.04 11.08
CA GLY A 282 11.09 -22.96 11.93
C GLY A 282 11.95 -23.98 11.17
N LEU A 283 12.34 -23.67 9.94
CA LEU A 283 13.19 -24.51 9.11
C LEU A 283 14.68 -24.35 9.48
N PRO A 284 15.51 -25.39 9.30
CA PRO A 284 16.94 -25.30 9.58
C PRO A 284 17.63 -24.20 8.78
N ASP A 285 18.37 -23.33 9.47
CA ASP A 285 19.18 -22.28 8.87
C ASP A 285 20.67 -22.60 9.00
N ARG A 286 21.29 -22.93 7.86
CA ARG A 286 22.73 -23.23 7.73
C ARG A 286 23.51 -22.11 7.06
N TYR A 287 22.89 -20.95 6.81
CA TYR A 287 23.45 -19.88 6.00
C TYR A 287 24.04 -18.76 6.86
N ARG A 288 25.11 -18.14 6.37
CA ARG A 288 25.74 -16.96 6.96
C ARG A 288 25.59 -15.79 5.99
N VAL A 289 25.20 -14.62 6.48
CA VAL A 289 25.17 -13.41 5.65
C VAL A 289 26.62 -13.08 5.29
N PRO A 290 27.00 -13.02 3.99
CA PRO A 290 28.38 -12.76 3.61
C PRO A 290 28.78 -11.33 3.96
N ALA A 291 30.01 -11.14 4.45
CA ALA A 291 30.52 -9.83 4.84
C ALA A 291 31.10 -9.08 3.64
N VAL A 292 30.27 -8.82 2.62
CA VAL A 292 30.64 -8.12 1.38
C VAL A 292 29.75 -6.89 1.16
N PRO A 293 30.25 -5.82 0.52
CA PRO A 293 29.40 -4.71 0.11
C PRO A 293 28.30 -5.19 -0.84
N ASP A 294 27.07 -4.77 -0.57
CA ASP A 294 25.89 -5.08 -1.37
C ASP A 294 24.94 -3.88 -1.32
N SER A 295 24.64 -3.29 -2.47
CA SER A 295 23.80 -2.10 -2.56
C SER A 295 22.36 -2.35 -2.11
N TYR A 296 21.90 -3.60 -2.08
CA TYR A 296 20.59 -3.98 -1.56
C TYR A 296 20.65 -4.39 -0.08
N GLY A 297 21.84 -4.44 0.52
CA GLY A 297 22.02 -4.88 1.91
C GLY A 297 21.25 -4.05 2.94
N ALA A 298 21.06 -2.75 2.68
CA ALA A 298 20.29 -1.82 3.49
C ALA A 298 18.78 -1.79 3.16
N LEU A 299 18.33 -2.51 2.13
CA LEU A 299 16.88 -2.65 1.84
C LEU A 299 16.20 -3.65 2.78
N PHE A 300 16.97 -4.42 3.56
CA PHE A 300 16.45 -5.40 4.52
C PHE A 300 16.63 -4.88 5.94
N TRP A 301 15.64 -4.17 6.46
CA TRP A 301 15.66 -3.54 7.80
C TRP A 301 15.02 -4.39 8.92
N MET A 302 14.25 -5.41 8.53
CA MET A 302 13.44 -6.24 9.45
C MET A 302 14.28 -7.05 10.43
N ASP A 303 15.52 -7.39 10.06
CA ASP A 303 16.49 -8.10 10.89
C ASP A 303 17.92 -7.98 10.30
N TYR A 304 18.91 -8.58 10.96
CA TYR A 304 20.29 -8.74 10.49
C TYR A 304 20.94 -7.40 10.10
N ARG A 305 20.57 -6.31 10.81
CA ARG A 305 21.11 -4.97 10.59
C ARG A 305 22.56 -4.85 11.00
N ASP A 306 22.96 -5.61 12.00
CA ASP A 306 24.34 -5.79 12.47
C ASP A 306 25.22 -6.55 11.47
N GLN A 307 24.61 -7.34 10.58
CA GLN A 307 25.28 -8.06 9.48
C GLN A 307 25.23 -7.24 8.19
N HIS A 308 25.79 -6.04 8.24
CA HIS A 308 25.90 -5.13 7.09
C HIS A 308 27.33 -4.64 6.93
N THR A 309 27.86 -4.84 5.73
CA THR A 309 29.13 -4.24 5.32
C THR A 309 28.83 -2.92 4.61
N PRO A 310 29.33 -1.77 5.10
CA PRO A 310 29.10 -0.48 4.46
C PRO A 310 29.47 -0.46 2.99
N GLY A 311 28.64 0.20 2.18
CA GLY A 311 28.79 0.31 0.74
C GLY A 311 27.90 1.42 0.18
N LYS A 312 27.81 1.48 -1.16
CA LYS A 312 26.88 2.40 -1.83
C LYS A 312 25.50 1.74 -1.90
N ASP A 313 24.55 2.25 -1.12
CA ASP A 313 23.18 1.77 -1.14
C ASP A 313 22.46 2.12 -2.47
N ALA A 314 21.55 1.25 -2.88
CA ALA A 314 20.62 1.52 -3.96
C ALA A 314 19.46 2.36 -3.40
N GLU A 315 19.49 3.67 -3.65
CA GLU A 315 18.57 4.63 -3.03
C GLU A 315 17.97 5.63 -4.03
N ASP A 316 17.58 5.17 -5.23
CA ASP A 316 16.91 6.01 -6.24
C ASP A 316 15.53 6.48 -5.73
N ARG A 317 15.52 7.60 -5.01
CA ARG A 317 14.34 8.28 -4.47
C ARG A 317 13.44 8.89 -5.55
N GLY A 318 13.90 8.93 -6.80
CA GLY A 318 13.16 9.47 -7.92
C GLY A 318 12.29 8.42 -8.58
N ASN A 319 12.89 7.40 -9.18
CA ASN A 319 12.15 6.40 -9.96
C ASN A 319 11.63 5.24 -9.11
N TYR A 320 12.40 4.84 -8.09
CA TYR A 320 12.13 3.67 -7.25
C TYR A 320 12.15 4.06 -5.76
N PRO A 321 11.27 4.99 -5.33
CA PRO A 321 11.33 5.61 -4.02
C PRO A 321 11.26 4.64 -2.84
N TYR A 322 10.69 3.45 -3.02
CA TYR A 322 10.72 2.37 -2.04
C TYR A 322 12.15 1.98 -1.63
N LEU A 323 13.12 2.06 -2.54
CA LEU A 323 14.52 1.78 -2.23
C LEU A 323 15.09 2.79 -1.24
N GLY A 324 14.83 4.08 -1.46
CA GLY A 324 15.23 5.15 -0.54
C GLY A 324 14.55 5.03 0.82
N TRP A 325 13.26 4.72 0.85
CA TRP A 325 12.52 4.52 2.10
C TRP A 325 13.01 3.30 2.89
N ALA A 326 13.33 2.19 2.22
CA ALA A 326 13.90 1.01 2.87
C ALA A 326 15.28 1.32 3.49
N CYS A 327 16.15 2.04 2.76
CA CYS A 327 17.45 2.50 3.27
C CYS A 327 17.28 3.45 4.47
N ASP A 328 16.33 4.38 4.38
CA ASP A 328 16.02 5.29 5.48
C ASP A 328 15.50 4.53 6.72
N HIS A 329 14.69 3.50 6.54
CA HIS A 329 14.22 2.64 7.64
C HIS A 329 15.38 1.88 8.28
N PHE A 330 16.27 1.32 7.46
CA PHE A 330 17.46 0.62 7.92
C PHE A 330 18.39 1.53 8.75
N HIS A 331 18.74 2.69 8.20
CA HIS A 331 19.68 3.66 8.80
C HIS A 331 19.03 4.63 9.78
N ARG A 332 17.69 4.57 9.94
CA ARG A 332 16.88 5.53 10.71
C ARG A 332 17.06 6.97 10.24
N ALA A 333 17.19 7.16 8.93
CA ALA A 333 17.23 8.46 8.28
C ALA A 333 15.82 8.93 7.91
N LYS A 334 15.66 10.21 7.56
CA LYS A 334 14.37 10.81 7.14
C LYS A 334 14.57 11.64 5.89
N LYS A 335 15.12 11.02 4.83
CA LYS A 335 15.58 11.70 3.61
C LYS A 335 14.67 11.46 2.41
N SER A 336 13.76 10.50 2.50
CA SER A 336 12.96 10.05 1.36
C SER A 336 11.66 10.83 1.24
N PRO A 337 11.31 11.29 0.02
CA PRO A 337 10.11 12.08 -0.21
C PRO A 337 8.85 11.21 -0.33
N ILE A 338 7.69 11.85 -0.15
CA ILE A 338 6.41 11.39 -0.70
C ILE A 338 5.94 12.36 -1.81
N SER A 339 4.76 12.14 -2.40
CA SER A 339 4.29 13.01 -3.48
C SER A 339 3.97 14.42 -2.96
N ASN A 340 3.88 15.38 -3.87
CA ASN A 340 3.35 16.72 -3.60
C ASN A 340 1.81 16.81 -3.72
N ARG A 341 1.12 15.69 -3.95
CA ARG A 341 -0.34 15.62 -4.09
C ARG A 341 -0.98 15.27 -2.76
N ASP A 342 -2.26 15.60 -2.59
CA ASP A 342 -3.03 15.10 -1.45
C ASP A 342 -3.28 13.58 -1.58
N TYR A 343 -3.35 13.10 -2.83
CA TYR A 343 -3.50 11.72 -3.23
C TYR A 343 -3.10 11.55 -4.71
N PRO A 344 -2.47 10.43 -5.12
CA PRO A 344 -1.77 9.45 -4.28
C PRO A 344 -0.46 10.01 -3.70
N LEU A 345 0.02 9.43 -2.61
CA LEU A 345 1.26 9.75 -1.90
C LEU A 345 2.47 9.00 -2.46
N THR A 346 2.26 7.80 -3.00
CA THR A 346 3.33 6.93 -3.49
C THR A 346 3.32 6.79 -5.02
N TRP A 347 4.45 6.34 -5.57
CA TRP A 347 4.64 6.14 -7.01
C TRP A 347 5.80 5.18 -7.29
N GLU A 348 5.88 4.79 -8.56
CA GLU A 348 7.06 4.24 -9.24
C GLU A 348 7.15 4.84 -10.65
N ARG A 349 8.36 4.94 -11.22
CA ARG A 349 8.57 5.45 -12.59
C ARG A 349 9.56 4.58 -13.36
N HIS A 350 9.35 4.47 -14.67
CA HIS A 350 10.27 3.81 -15.62
C HIS A 350 10.60 2.35 -15.32
N ALA A 351 9.75 1.65 -14.57
CA ALA A 351 9.88 0.22 -14.34
C ALA A 351 9.77 -0.56 -15.66
N SER A 352 10.69 -1.49 -15.86
CA SER A 352 10.88 -2.18 -17.15
C SER A 352 9.71 -3.09 -17.52
N GLN A 353 9.00 -3.63 -16.52
CA GLN A 353 7.91 -4.60 -16.71
C GLN A 353 6.50 -4.01 -16.57
N ALA A 354 6.39 -2.70 -16.31
CA ALA A 354 5.11 -2.03 -16.15
C ALA A 354 4.45 -1.73 -17.50
N ASN A 355 3.20 -2.14 -17.69
CA ASN A 355 2.39 -1.77 -18.84
C ASN A 355 1.72 -0.41 -18.63
N TYR A 356 2.48 0.68 -18.83
CA TYR A 356 2.01 2.05 -18.62
C TYR A 356 0.80 2.46 -19.48
N ALA A 357 0.49 1.74 -20.57
CA ALA A 357 -0.71 2.02 -21.36
C ALA A 357 -2.00 1.88 -20.54
N GLY A 358 -2.00 1.02 -19.52
CA GLY A 358 -3.14 0.84 -18.61
C GLY A 358 -3.52 2.08 -17.82
N LEU A 359 -2.59 3.03 -17.62
CA LEU A 359 -2.87 4.28 -16.90
C LEU A 359 -3.64 5.32 -17.72
N ARG A 360 -3.84 5.10 -19.03
CA ARG A 360 -4.61 6.03 -19.87
C ARG A 360 -6.07 6.13 -19.45
N VAL A 361 -6.61 5.11 -18.79
CA VAL A 361 -7.96 5.16 -18.18
C VAL A 361 -8.05 6.24 -17.09
N LEU A 362 -6.93 6.45 -16.38
CA LEU A 362 -6.79 7.48 -15.38
C LEU A 362 -6.52 8.82 -16.06
N ASP A 363 -5.38 8.98 -16.71
CA ASP A 363 -5.04 10.16 -17.51
C ASP A 363 -3.81 9.86 -18.40
N PRO A 364 -3.80 10.28 -19.68
CA PRO A 364 -2.66 10.06 -20.57
C PRO A 364 -1.31 10.51 -20.00
N VAL A 365 -1.29 11.57 -19.18
CA VAL A 365 -0.04 12.12 -18.63
C VAL A 365 0.75 11.10 -17.81
N TYR A 366 0.08 10.18 -17.10
CA TYR A 366 0.73 9.14 -16.31
C TYR A 366 1.39 8.08 -17.20
N ALA A 367 0.73 7.70 -18.29
CA ALA A 367 1.27 6.77 -19.28
C ALA A 367 2.49 7.39 -20.00
N ASP A 368 2.37 8.64 -20.43
CA ASP A 368 3.41 9.35 -21.18
C ASP A 368 4.66 9.61 -20.32
N GLN A 369 4.47 9.90 -19.03
CA GLN A 369 5.58 10.05 -18.09
C GLN A 369 6.14 8.73 -17.55
N LYS A 370 5.53 7.58 -17.93
CA LYS A 370 5.83 6.25 -17.38
C LYS A 370 5.81 6.22 -15.86
N LEU A 371 4.77 6.79 -15.26
CA LEU A 371 4.64 6.98 -13.82
C LEU A 371 3.39 6.28 -13.32
N ALA A 372 3.55 5.27 -12.48
CA ALA A 372 2.45 4.56 -11.84
C ALA A 372 2.27 5.11 -10.42
N ALA A 373 1.04 5.48 -10.06
CA ALA A 373 0.71 5.97 -8.73
C ALA A 373 -0.73 5.54 -8.37
N PRO A 374 -0.96 4.98 -7.16
CA PRO A 374 0.01 4.68 -6.10
C PRO A 374 0.93 3.48 -6.41
N HIS A 375 1.90 3.15 -5.53
CA HIS A 375 2.73 1.94 -5.64
C HIS A 375 2.86 1.24 -4.29
N THR A 376 2.63 -0.07 -4.24
CA THR A 376 2.46 -0.79 -2.96
C THR A 376 3.74 -1.01 -2.17
N TRP A 377 4.88 -1.36 -2.78
CA TRP A 377 6.14 -1.44 -2.01
C TRP A 377 6.49 -0.09 -1.38
N HIS A 378 6.40 1.01 -2.15
CA HIS A 378 6.61 2.35 -1.63
C HIS A 378 5.65 2.68 -0.49
N ALA A 379 4.35 2.42 -0.66
CA ALA A 379 3.37 2.64 0.41
C ALA A 379 3.69 1.82 1.67
N ALA A 380 4.13 0.57 1.50
CA ALA A 380 4.46 -0.33 2.61
C ALA A 380 5.70 0.15 3.39
N GLU A 381 6.77 0.55 2.70
CA GLU A 381 7.99 1.05 3.37
C GLU A 381 7.70 2.32 4.18
N VAL A 382 6.99 3.29 3.58
CA VAL A 382 6.62 4.53 4.28
C VAL A 382 5.74 4.18 5.49
N PHE A 383 4.72 3.34 5.28
CA PHE A 383 3.78 2.95 6.33
C PHE A 383 4.48 2.27 7.51
N LEU A 384 5.29 1.24 7.25
CA LEU A 384 5.95 0.44 8.28
C LEU A 384 6.97 1.26 9.05
N TYR A 385 7.77 2.08 8.36
CA TYR A 385 8.76 2.93 9.03
C TYR A 385 8.10 3.96 9.94
N VAL A 386 7.09 4.66 9.44
CA VAL A 386 6.38 5.71 10.18
C VAL A 386 5.64 5.13 11.37
N LEU A 387 5.00 3.97 11.20
CA LEU A 387 4.30 3.27 12.28
C LEU A 387 5.27 2.83 13.39
N GLU A 388 6.45 2.31 13.04
CA GLU A 388 7.47 1.92 14.01
C GLU A 388 8.03 3.14 14.78
N GLU A 389 8.33 4.24 14.09
CA GLU A 389 8.80 5.47 14.72
C GLU A 389 7.79 6.02 15.74
N GLY A 390 6.49 5.97 15.42
CA GLY A 390 5.43 6.33 16.36
C GLY A 390 5.41 5.47 17.62
N ARG A 391 5.60 4.15 17.48
CA ARG A 391 5.69 3.22 18.62
C ARG A 391 6.91 3.52 19.49
N ARG A 392 8.06 3.77 18.87
CA ARG A 392 9.30 4.13 19.59
C ARG A 392 9.17 5.45 20.34
N ALA A 393 8.56 6.46 19.73
CA ALA A 393 8.29 7.74 20.38
C ALA A 393 7.36 7.55 21.59
N ALA A 394 6.28 6.77 21.44
CA ALA A 394 5.36 6.47 22.54
C ALA A 394 6.01 5.67 23.69
N ALA A 395 6.86 4.69 23.38
CA ALA A 395 7.61 3.93 24.38
C ALA A 395 8.59 4.82 25.15
N SER A 396 9.30 5.71 24.45
CA SER A 396 10.26 6.65 25.06
C SER A 396 9.58 7.66 25.98
N ALA A 397 8.33 8.03 25.69
CA ALA A 397 7.53 8.92 26.54
C ALA A 397 6.98 8.24 27.81
N ARG A 398 6.86 6.90 27.83
CA ARG A 398 6.39 6.13 29.02
C ARG A 398 7.51 5.69 29.96
N GLY A 399 8.76 5.70 29.48
CA GLY A 399 9.95 5.39 30.28
C GLY A 399 10.60 6.60 30.94
N ARG A 400 10.00 7.78 30.79
CA ARG A 400 10.29 9.01 31.54
C ARG A 400 9.13 9.26 32.50
#